data_AF-A0A960BT33-F1
#
_entry.id   AF-A0A960BT33-F1
#
_cell.length_a   1.000
_cell.length_b   1.000
_cell.length_c   1.000
_cell.angle_alpha   90.00
_cell.angle_beta   90.00
_cell.angle_gamma   90.00
#
_symmetry.space_group_name_H-M   'P 1'
#
loop_
_entity.id
_entity.type
_entity.pdbx_description
1 polymer ?
#
loop_
_entity_poly.entity_id
_entity_poly.type
_entity_poly.pdbx_seq_one_letter_code
_entity_poly.pdbx_strand_id
1 'polypeptide(L)'
;LVTHYGTSNGKKVAYVTARTTYLHEADSIMGFRRFNQPDQMSSPKKFHKSASKIQFTFNWAFLNAKHTAYYLSGAYPKRAKGTSPDFPVLGTGKYDWQGFDAKNYTMDLLAFDKHPKTKNQDVMVSWNNKPAKDWAAADEQWGYGPFYRSNLIEEKLQAAVSNGKKATLAQVVQAMEESATQDIRAAKLLPTVFEAMGTPADPEVSAAVDKLKAWMADGGHRRDLDKNGVYEHNDAIQILDAWWPKLVTAQFQSGLGDAAFAEIQNMIAFGAVTSRPSAPGFADGWWGYSLQDLQRLQTGADVPGGFPVTFCGNGDKTACSTALQDSLKQALTVTPEQLYAFGACTTDPQPSCWNANRARVTAGVTKPSVYPFQNRPTFQQAVSVGK
;
A
#
# COMPACT_ATOMS: atom_id res chain seq x y z
N LEU A 1 1.98 -23.79 -14.21
CA LEU A 1 0.57 -23.81 -14.68
C LEU A 1 0.42 -22.81 -15.80
N VAL A 2 -0.28 -23.11 -16.90
CA VAL A 2 -0.52 -22.14 -17.99
C VAL A 2 -1.55 -21.12 -17.50
N THR A 3 -1.25 -19.83 -17.67
CA THR A 3 -2.15 -18.73 -17.29
C THR A 3 -2.73 -17.99 -18.49
N HIS A 4 -1.94 -17.84 -19.55
CA HIS A 4 -2.30 -17.08 -20.74
C HIS A 4 -1.62 -17.68 -21.99
N TYR A 5 -2.14 -17.35 -23.17
CA TYR A 5 -1.49 -17.61 -24.44
C TYR A 5 -1.17 -16.28 -25.11
N GLY A 6 -0.08 -16.21 -25.86
CA GLY A 6 0.29 -15.00 -26.58
C GLY A 6 1.28 -15.29 -27.69
N THR A 7 2.01 -14.25 -28.09
CA THR A 7 3.06 -14.38 -29.10
C THR A 7 4.36 -13.73 -28.63
N SER A 8 5.49 -14.34 -29.01
CA SER A 8 6.83 -13.79 -28.82
C SER A 8 7.57 -13.92 -30.14
N ASN A 9 8.01 -12.80 -30.71
CA ASN A 9 8.62 -12.75 -32.06
C ASN A 9 7.78 -13.49 -33.12
N GLY A 10 6.46 -13.27 -33.11
CA GLY A 10 5.51 -13.91 -34.03
C GLY A 10 5.21 -15.39 -33.76
N LYS A 11 5.88 -16.03 -32.79
CA LYS A 11 5.62 -17.43 -32.42
C LYS A 11 4.61 -17.51 -31.30
N LYS A 12 3.65 -18.44 -31.40
CA LYS A 12 2.71 -18.73 -30.31
C LYS A 12 3.46 -19.26 -29.09
N VAL A 13 3.19 -18.68 -27.93
CA VAL A 13 3.76 -19.08 -26.65
C VAL A 13 2.66 -19.24 -25.61
N ALA A 14 2.90 -20.10 -24.63
CA ALA A 14 2.09 -20.21 -23.43
C ALA A 14 2.84 -19.55 -22.27
N TYR A 15 2.18 -18.63 -21.56
CA TYR A 15 2.70 -18.08 -20.31
C TYR A 15 2.41 -19.05 -19.19
N VAL A 16 3.43 -19.36 -18.40
CA VAL A 16 3.32 -20.27 -17.26
C VAL A 16 3.73 -19.56 -15.98
N THR A 17 2.96 -19.74 -14.91
CA THR A 17 3.38 -19.33 -13.57
C THR A 17 4.20 -20.44 -12.93
N ALA A 18 5.41 -20.08 -12.49
CA ALA A 18 6.29 -20.89 -11.67
C ALA A 18 6.32 -20.31 -10.25
N ARG A 19 5.83 -21.08 -9.27
CA ARG A 19 5.88 -20.72 -7.85
C ARG A 19 6.96 -21.55 -7.19
N THR A 20 7.82 -20.95 -6.37
CA THR A 20 8.89 -21.70 -5.68
C THR A 20 8.38 -22.70 -4.65
N THR A 21 7.12 -22.55 -4.21
CA THR A 21 6.48 -23.46 -3.24
C THR A 21 5.65 -24.56 -3.89
N TYR A 22 5.57 -24.64 -5.22
CA TYR A 22 4.75 -25.64 -5.89
C TYR A 22 5.28 -27.05 -5.59
N LEU A 23 4.38 -27.97 -5.18
CA LEU A 23 4.70 -29.32 -4.65
C LEU A 23 5.44 -29.34 -3.31
N HIS A 24 5.68 -28.16 -2.72
CA HIS A 24 6.41 -27.96 -1.46
C HIS A 24 5.60 -27.15 -0.45
N GLU A 25 4.28 -27.04 -0.64
CA GLU A 25 3.41 -26.28 0.27
C GLU A 25 3.44 -26.87 1.69
N ALA A 26 3.45 -28.21 1.78
CA ALA A 26 3.48 -28.94 3.05
C ALA A 26 4.80 -28.76 3.82
N ASP A 27 5.92 -28.43 3.17
CA ASP A 27 7.23 -28.29 3.83
C ASP A 27 7.23 -27.19 4.90
N SER A 28 6.39 -26.16 4.69
CA SER A 28 6.21 -25.06 5.65
C SER A 28 5.64 -25.52 7.00
N ILE A 29 5.03 -26.71 7.07
CA ILE A 29 4.51 -27.29 8.33
C ILE A 29 5.61 -27.42 9.39
N MET A 30 6.87 -27.60 8.98
CA MET A 30 7.99 -27.70 9.89
C MET A 30 8.24 -26.38 10.63
N GLY A 31 8.08 -25.25 9.96
CA GLY A 31 8.16 -23.94 10.59
C GLY A 31 6.99 -23.69 11.54
N PHE A 32 5.75 -23.94 11.08
CA PHE A 32 4.54 -23.77 11.89
C PHE A 32 4.56 -24.65 13.16
N ARG A 33 4.98 -25.90 13.05
CA ARG A 33 5.13 -26.81 14.20
C ARG A 33 6.14 -26.25 15.21
N ARG A 34 7.26 -25.68 14.76
CA ARG A 34 8.28 -25.10 15.65
C ARG A 34 7.82 -23.86 16.38
N PHE A 35 6.93 -23.04 15.80
CA PHE A 35 6.32 -21.92 16.53
C PHE A 35 5.51 -22.37 17.75
N ASN A 36 5.00 -23.60 17.74
CA ASN A 36 4.26 -24.20 18.85
C ASN A 36 5.17 -24.95 19.86
N GLN A 37 6.49 -24.82 19.73
CA GLN A 37 7.47 -25.49 20.60
C GLN A 37 8.24 -24.44 21.42
N PRO A 38 8.00 -24.33 22.74
CA PRO A 38 8.63 -23.31 23.57
C PRO A 38 10.16 -23.32 23.53
N ASP A 39 10.79 -24.50 23.43
CA ASP A 39 12.24 -24.64 23.32
C ASP A 39 12.78 -24.06 22.01
N GLN A 40 11.99 -24.05 20.93
CA GLN A 40 12.33 -23.45 19.64
C GLN A 40 12.02 -21.94 19.61
N MET A 41 11.17 -21.43 20.50
CA MET A 41 10.80 -20.01 20.57
C MET A 41 11.48 -19.25 21.72
N SER A 42 12.51 -19.83 22.35
CA SER A 42 13.13 -19.22 23.54
C SER A 42 14.04 -18.01 23.27
N SER A 43 14.40 -17.75 22.00
CA SER A 43 15.26 -16.61 21.64
C SER A 43 15.07 -16.18 20.18
N PRO A 44 15.43 -14.94 19.81
CA PRO A 44 15.43 -14.46 18.42
C PRO A 44 16.14 -15.40 17.45
N LYS A 45 17.29 -15.98 17.84
CA LYS A 45 18.05 -16.90 16.98
C LYS A 45 17.25 -18.17 16.67
N LYS A 46 16.56 -18.74 17.66
CA LYS A 46 15.76 -19.95 17.45
C LYS A 46 14.45 -19.65 16.71
N PHE A 47 13.84 -18.49 16.98
CA PHE A 47 12.72 -17.96 16.20
C PHE A 47 13.09 -17.81 14.72
N HIS A 48 14.19 -17.11 14.38
CA HIS A 48 14.64 -16.97 12.99
C HIS A 48 14.87 -18.32 12.30
N LYS A 49 15.50 -19.29 12.98
CA LYS A 49 15.70 -20.66 12.46
C LYS A 49 14.40 -21.43 12.25
N SER A 50 13.34 -21.08 12.96
CA SER A 50 12.04 -21.71 12.85
C SER A 50 11.23 -21.07 11.73
N ALA A 51 11.19 -19.74 11.68
CA ALA A 51 10.59 -18.97 10.61
C ALA A 51 11.25 -19.26 9.25
N SER A 52 12.57 -19.52 9.22
CA SER A 52 13.29 -19.91 7.99
C SER A 52 12.91 -21.30 7.45
N LYS A 53 12.03 -22.04 8.13
CA LYS A 53 11.44 -23.29 7.61
C LYS A 53 10.08 -23.09 6.96
N ILE A 54 9.61 -21.85 6.88
CA ILE A 54 8.39 -21.47 6.17
C ILE A 54 8.80 -20.96 4.78
N GLN A 55 8.32 -21.63 3.73
CA GLN A 55 8.66 -21.31 2.34
C GLN A 55 7.72 -20.25 1.74
N PHE A 56 6.62 -19.94 2.42
CA PHE A 56 5.76 -18.81 2.06
C PHE A 56 6.39 -17.48 2.45
N THR A 57 6.16 -16.46 1.61
CA THR A 57 6.63 -15.09 1.85
C THR A 57 5.74 -14.40 2.89
N PHE A 58 6.09 -14.54 4.16
CA PHE A 58 5.37 -13.94 5.28
C PHE A 58 6.29 -13.13 6.19
N ASN A 59 5.74 -12.03 6.71
CA ASN A 59 6.32 -11.23 7.76
C ASN A 59 6.02 -11.88 9.12
N TRP A 60 7.05 -12.35 9.83
CA TRP A 60 6.90 -12.92 11.16
C TRP A 60 7.45 -11.98 12.22
N ALA A 61 6.63 -11.68 13.22
CA ALA A 61 7.04 -10.94 14.41
C ALA A 61 7.13 -11.89 15.62
N PHE A 62 8.06 -11.60 16.51
CA PHE A 62 8.31 -12.35 17.75
C PHE A 62 8.45 -11.40 18.93
N LEU A 63 7.84 -11.78 20.04
CA LEU A 63 7.95 -11.10 21.33
C LEU A 63 8.02 -12.14 22.45
N ASN A 64 8.97 -11.96 23.36
CA ASN A 64 8.95 -12.56 24.69
C ASN A 64 9.35 -11.52 25.75
N ALA A 65 9.44 -11.93 27.01
CA ALA A 65 9.76 -11.05 28.15
C ALA A 65 11.07 -10.25 27.99
N LYS A 66 11.99 -10.70 27.12
CA LYS A 66 13.34 -10.12 26.98
C LYS A 66 13.63 -9.54 25.60
N HIS A 67 12.94 -10.02 24.56
CA HIS A 67 13.34 -9.80 23.18
C HIS A 67 12.16 -9.59 22.25
N THR A 68 12.36 -8.67 21.31
CA THR A 68 11.59 -8.57 20.07
C THR A 68 12.43 -9.09 18.91
N ALA A 69 11.79 -9.61 17.87
CA ALA A 69 12.47 -9.95 16.63
C ALA A 69 11.50 -9.95 15.44
N TYR A 70 12.06 -9.83 14.24
CA TYR A 70 11.34 -9.93 12.98
C TYR A 70 12.12 -10.82 12.02
N TYR A 71 11.40 -11.56 11.17
CA TYR A 71 11.98 -12.33 10.08
C TYR A 71 11.04 -12.40 8.88
N LEU A 72 11.58 -12.15 7.69
CA LEU A 72 10.90 -12.40 6.42
C LEU A 72 11.14 -13.85 5.97
N SER A 73 10.11 -14.69 6.02
CA SER A 73 10.17 -16.04 5.46
C SER A 73 10.01 -16.04 3.94
N GLY A 74 10.24 -17.19 3.29
CA GLY A 74 10.06 -17.34 1.84
C GLY A 74 11.10 -18.22 1.16
N ALA A 75 10.69 -18.89 0.08
CA ALA A 75 11.58 -19.54 -0.86
C ALA A 75 11.93 -18.56 -1.99
N TYR A 76 12.99 -17.77 -1.82
CA TYR A 76 13.45 -16.83 -2.85
C TYR A 76 14.43 -17.51 -3.80
N PRO A 77 14.08 -17.72 -5.08
CA PRO A 77 14.94 -18.46 -6.00
C PRO A 77 16.11 -17.60 -6.44
N LYS A 78 17.30 -18.20 -6.58
CA LYS A 78 18.40 -17.56 -7.29
C LYS A 78 18.08 -17.59 -8.79
N ARG A 79 17.68 -16.45 -9.34
CA ARG A 79 17.34 -16.33 -10.77
C ARG A 79 18.57 -16.47 -11.67
N ALA A 80 18.38 -16.89 -12.92
CA ALA A 80 19.44 -16.92 -13.91
C ALA A 80 20.08 -15.54 -14.10
N LYS A 81 21.36 -15.50 -14.46
CA LYS A 81 22.04 -14.22 -14.77
C LYS A 81 21.42 -13.60 -16.02
N GLY A 82 21.23 -12.28 -16.01
CA GLY A 82 20.69 -11.54 -17.16
C GLY A 82 19.16 -11.60 -17.30
N THR A 83 18.43 -12.15 -16.31
CA THR A 83 16.97 -12.07 -16.25
C THR A 83 16.54 -10.97 -15.28
N SER A 84 15.48 -10.24 -15.63
CA SER A 84 14.79 -9.33 -14.70
C SER A 84 13.60 -10.05 -14.05
N PRO A 85 13.30 -9.82 -12.76
CA PRO A 85 12.05 -10.26 -12.15
C PRO A 85 10.82 -9.53 -12.70
N ASP A 86 10.98 -8.36 -13.33
CA ASP A 86 9.86 -7.51 -13.77
C ASP A 86 9.25 -7.97 -15.11
N PHE A 87 9.86 -8.96 -15.77
CA PHE A 87 9.42 -9.45 -17.07
C PHE A 87 9.38 -10.99 -17.12
N PRO A 88 8.46 -11.56 -17.91
CA PRO A 88 8.47 -12.99 -18.19
C PRO A 88 9.80 -13.44 -18.82
N VAL A 89 10.25 -14.64 -18.48
CA VAL A 89 11.46 -15.27 -19.04
C VAL A 89 11.09 -16.45 -19.94
N LEU A 90 11.94 -16.77 -20.91
CA LEU A 90 11.74 -17.93 -21.80
C LEU A 90 11.98 -19.23 -21.04
N GLY A 91 10.96 -20.08 -20.90
CA GLY A 91 11.03 -21.42 -20.29
C GLY A 91 11.72 -22.47 -21.17
N THR A 92 12.89 -22.15 -21.72
CA THR A 92 13.69 -23.00 -22.62
C THR A 92 14.83 -23.72 -21.89
N GLY A 93 14.86 -23.68 -20.56
CA GLY A 93 15.94 -24.22 -19.72
C GLY A 93 17.06 -23.21 -19.45
N LYS A 94 17.46 -22.40 -20.44
CA LYS A 94 18.57 -21.43 -20.30
C LYS A 94 18.33 -20.38 -19.19
N TYR A 95 17.07 -20.00 -18.97
CA TYR A 95 16.69 -18.94 -18.03
C TYR A 95 15.98 -19.47 -16.78
N ASP A 96 16.00 -20.79 -16.59
CA ASP A 96 15.45 -21.42 -15.40
C ASP A 96 16.24 -20.97 -14.16
N TRP A 97 15.63 -21.10 -12.98
CA TRP A 97 16.31 -20.78 -11.73
C TRP A 97 17.60 -21.61 -11.58
N GLN A 98 18.59 -21.04 -10.89
CA GLN A 98 19.86 -21.72 -10.67
C GLN A 98 19.62 -23.02 -9.90
N GLY A 99 20.25 -24.11 -10.34
CA GLY A 99 20.10 -25.42 -9.73
C GLY A 99 18.69 -26.02 -9.87
N PHE A 100 17.87 -25.54 -10.81
CA PHE A 100 16.51 -26.07 -10.99
C PHE A 100 16.54 -27.56 -11.36
N ASP A 101 15.87 -28.38 -10.55
CA ASP A 101 15.63 -29.80 -10.77
C ASP A 101 14.15 -30.02 -11.03
N ALA A 102 13.80 -30.31 -12.29
CA ALA A 102 12.43 -30.54 -12.70
C ALA A 102 11.79 -31.80 -12.08
N LYS A 103 12.58 -32.81 -11.70
CA LYS A 103 12.06 -34.07 -11.14
C LYS A 103 11.50 -33.84 -9.73
N ASN A 104 12.26 -33.13 -8.90
CA ASN A 104 11.88 -32.87 -7.52
C ASN A 104 11.30 -31.46 -7.31
N TYR A 105 11.24 -30.64 -8.38
CA TYR A 105 10.80 -29.25 -8.35
C TYR A 105 11.56 -28.39 -7.32
N THR A 106 12.89 -28.58 -7.26
CA THR A 106 13.76 -27.83 -6.33
C THR A 106 14.66 -26.86 -7.08
N MET A 107 15.24 -25.90 -6.38
CA MET A 107 16.15 -24.88 -6.92
C MET A 107 17.07 -24.34 -5.83
N ASP A 108 18.12 -23.65 -6.23
CA ASP A 108 18.94 -22.89 -5.29
C ASP A 108 18.14 -21.71 -4.73
N LEU A 109 18.02 -21.68 -3.41
CA LEU A 109 17.36 -20.61 -2.68
C LEU A 109 18.37 -19.61 -2.11
N LEU A 110 17.91 -18.39 -1.91
CA LEU A 110 18.63 -17.40 -1.11
C LEU A 110 18.84 -17.95 0.31
N ALA A 111 20.06 -17.81 0.82
CA ALA A 111 20.39 -18.29 2.15
C ALA A 111 19.66 -17.47 3.23
N PHE A 112 19.20 -18.14 4.30
CA PHE A 112 18.36 -17.54 5.35
C PHE A 112 19.04 -16.36 6.08
N ASP A 113 20.38 -16.34 6.12
CA ASP A 113 21.17 -15.25 6.69
C ASP A 113 21.09 -13.96 5.86
N LYS A 114 20.68 -14.05 4.60
CA LYS A 114 20.42 -12.91 3.70
C LYS A 114 19.00 -12.37 3.76
N HIS A 115 18.08 -13.07 4.41
CA HIS A 115 16.71 -12.58 4.57
C HIS A 115 16.66 -11.38 5.55
N PRO A 116 15.79 -10.39 5.29
CA PRO A 116 15.47 -9.33 6.24
C PRO A 116 15.09 -9.89 7.60
N LYS A 117 15.76 -9.40 8.63
CA LYS A 117 15.52 -9.80 10.03
C LYS A 117 16.06 -8.75 10.98
N THR A 118 15.44 -8.65 12.15
CA THR A 118 15.89 -7.72 13.20
C THR A 118 15.81 -8.41 14.56
N LYS A 119 16.50 -7.85 15.55
CA LYS A 119 16.47 -8.28 16.94
C LYS A 119 16.47 -7.03 17.82
N ASN A 120 15.59 -7.01 18.82
CA ASN A 120 15.49 -5.94 19.81
C ASN A 120 15.35 -4.55 19.17
N GLN A 121 14.60 -4.45 18.08
CA GLN A 121 14.20 -3.15 17.54
C GLN A 121 13.05 -2.61 18.40
N ASP A 122 13.12 -1.32 18.75
CA ASP A 122 12.16 -0.69 19.67
C ASP A 122 10.75 -0.61 19.10
N VAL A 123 10.64 -0.26 17.82
CA VAL A 123 9.37 -0.20 17.07
C VAL A 123 9.50 -1.01 15.79
N MET A 124 8.62 -1.97 15.60
CA MET A 124 8.48 -2.73 14.36
C MET A 124 7.03 -2.62 13.89
N VAL A 125 6.83 -2.01 12.73
CA VAL A 125 5.51 -1.92 12.09
C VAL A 125 5.60 -2.58 10.73
N SER A 126 4.62 -3.41 10.44
CA SER A 126 4.38 -3.93 9.10
C SER A 126 2.91 -3.77 8.77
N TRP A 127 2.61 -2.99 7.74
CA TRP A 127 1.30 -3.00 7.09
C TRP A 127 1.44 -3.37 5.62
N ASN A 128 2.20 -4.44 5.36
CA ASN A 128 2.61 -4.94 4.06
C ASN A 128 3.62 -4.03 3.32
N ASN A 129 4.27 -3.09 4.02
CA ASN A 129 5.34 -2.27 3.45
C ASN A 129 6.62 -3.07 3.18
N LYS A 130 7.54 -2.44 2.45
CA LYS A 130 8.87 -2.96 2.12
C LYS A 130 9.61 -3.39 3.41
N PRO A 131 10.14 -4.63 3.48
CA PRO A 131 10.70 -5.20 4.71
C PRO A 131 12.12 -4.70 5.04
N ALA A 132 12.87 -4.26 4.02
CA ALA A 132 14.21 -3.71 4.19
C ALA A 132 14.58 -2.81 3.01
N LYS A 133 15.56 -1.93 3.23
CA LYS A 133 16.21 -1.20 2.13
C LYS A 133 16.75 -2.19 1.10
N ASP A 134 16.60 -1.86 -0.17
CA ASP A 134 17.06 -2.65 -1.32
C ASP A 134 16.45 -4.06 -1.49
N TRP A 135 15.48 -4.46 -0.66
CA TRP A 135 14.71 -5.68 -0.89
C TRP A 135 13.66 -5.48 -1.97
N ALA A 136 13.69 -6.26 -3.06
CA ALA A 136 12.73 -6.07 -4.16
C ALA A 136 11.27 -6.30 -3.72
N ALA A 137 10.34 -5.60 -4.38
CA ALA A 137 8.91 -5.86 -4.26
C ALA A 137 8.55 -7.17 -4.98
N ALA A 138 7.31 -7.63 -4.79
CA ALA A 138 6.71 -8.60 -5.70
C ALA A 138 6.46 -7.93 -7.07
N ASP A 139 6.40 -8.70 -8.17
CA ASP A 139 6.32 -8.14 -9.53
C ASP A 139 4.97 -7.46 -9.84
N GLU A 140 3.98 -7.68 -8.98
CA GLU A 140 2.67 -7.06 -8.98
C GLU A 140 2.51 -5.90 -7.96
N GLN A 141 3.58 -5.51 -7.26
CA GLN A 141 3.55 -4.53 -6.19
C GLN A 141 4.26 -3.23 -6.58
N TRP A 142 3.48 -2.21 -6.95
CA TRP A 142 3.96 -0.90 -7.43
C TRP A 142 3.70 0.26 -6.46
N GLY A 143 3.22 0.01 -5.25
CA GLY A 143 2.91 1.00 -4.22
C GLY A 143 4.06 1.31 -3.25
N TYR A 144 5.18 0.58 -3.28
CA TYR A 144 6.33 0.85 -2.42
C TYR A 144 7.06 2.14 -2.84
N GLY A 145 6.76 3.24 -2.16
CA GLY A 145 7.34 4.56 -2.40
C GLY A 145 7.98 5.19 -1.16
N PRO A 146 8.21 6.52 -1.18
CA PRO A 146 8.79 7.29 -0.07
C PRO A 146 7.99 7.19 1.24
N PHE A 147 6.69 6.92 1.14
CA PHE A 147 5.83 6.59 2.27
C PHE A 147 4.84 5.49 1.87
N TYR A 148 4.29 4.82 2.88
CA TYR A 148 3.31 3.76 2.77
C TYR A 148 2.33 3.82 3.94
N ARG A 149 1.18 3.14 3.87
CA ARG A 149 0.15 3.20 4.93
C ARG A 149 0.66 2.78 6.32
N SER A 150 1.72 1.99 6.38
CA SER A 150 2.40 1.64 7.64
C SER A 150 2.97 2.85 8.39
N ASN A 151 3.38 3.91 7.67
CA ASN A 151 3.95 5.10 8.31
C ASN A 151 2.94 5.80 9.22
N LEU A 152 1.65 5.72 8.93
CA LEU A 152 0.59 6.29 9.78
C LEU A 152 0.60 5.70 11.20
N ILE A 153 0.94 4.41 11.31
CA ILE A 153 1.08 3.69 12.59
C ILE A 153 2.47 3.92 13.17
N GLU A 154 3.50 3.76 12.33
CA GLU A 154 4.91 3.82 12.75
C GLU A 154 5.25 5.14 13.42
N GLU A 155 4.85 6.28 12.85
CA GLU A 155 5.17 7.60 13.39
C GLU A 155 4.55 7.83 14.77
N LYS A 156 3.32 7.34 14.98
CA LYS A 156 2.64 7.42 16.29
C LYS A 156 3.37 6.58 17.33
N LEU A 157 3.80 5.37 16.96
CA LEU A 157 4.55 4.49 17.85
C LEU A 157 5.95 5.04 18.14
N GLN A 158 6.66 5.56 17.15
CA GLN A 158 7.94 6.23 17.32
C GLN A 158 7.81 7.43 18.26
N ALA A 159 6.78 8.25 18.10
CA ALA A 159 6.49 9.35 19.02
C ALA A 159 6.22 8.84 20.45
N ALA A 160 5.46 7.75 20.61
CA ALA A 160 5.12 7.17 21.91
C ALA A 160 6.35 6.61 22.67
N VAL A 161 7.38 6.15 21.96
CA VAL A 161 8.63 5.65 22.57
C VAL A 161 9.77 6.67 22.59
N SER A 162 9.56 7.85 22.01
CA SER A 162 10.58 8.91 21.95
C SER A 162 11.06 9.32 23.35
N ASN A 163 12.30 9.82 23.43
CA ASN A 163 12.92 10.29 24.68
C ASN A 163 12.94 9.25 25.82
N GLY A 164 13.11 7.98 25.48
CA GLY A 164 13.19 6.88 26.46
C GLY A 164 11.85 6.48 27.08
N LYS A 165 10.73 7.00 26.56
CA LYS A 165 9.39 6.59 26.98
C LYS A 165 9.08 5.18 26.51
N LYS A 166 8.10 4.55 27.15
CA LYS A 166 7.54 3.26 26.72
C LYS A 166 6.11 3.47 26.28
N ALA A 167 5.76 2.90 25.13
CA ALA A 167 4.37 2.86 24.70
C ALA A 167 3.56 1.97 25.64
N THR A 168 2.38 2.45 26.05
CA THR A 168 1.38 1.62 26.73
C THR A 168 0.63 0.76 25.72
N LEU A 169 -0.01 -0.32 26.18
CA LEU A 169 -0.84 -1.14 25.30
C LEU A 169 -1.98 -0.32 24.66
N ALA A 170 -2.54 0.65 25.40
CA ALA A 170 -3.56 1.57 24.89
C ALA A 170 -3.02 2.44 23.74
N GLN A 171 -1.80 2.97 23.85
CA GLN A 171 -1.17 3.74 22.77
C GLN A 171 -0.89 2.89 21.53
N VAL A 172 -0.56 1.60 21.71
CA VAL A 172 -0.38 0.68 20.57
C VAL A 172 -1.71 0.43 19.85
N VAL A 173 -2.79 0.22 20.60
CA VAL A 173 -4.15 0.08 20.04
C VAL A 173 -4.58 1.36 19.35
N GLN A 174 -4.39 2.52 20.00
CA GLN A 174 -4.72 3.84 19.47
C GLN A 174 -3.99 4.14 18.16
N ALA A 175 -2.70 3.82 18.06
CA ALA A 175 -1.94 4.02 16.82
C ALA A 175 -2.54 3.27 15.62
N MET A 176 -3.10 2.07 15.85
CA MET A 176 -3.79 1.29 14.82
C MET A 176 -5.18 1.88 14.51
N GLU A 177 -6.01 2.08 15.54
CA GLU A 177 -7.38 2.60 15.39
C GLU A 177 -7.40 3.99 14.73
N GLU A 178 -6.44 4.85 15.08
CA GLU A 178 -6.37 6.17 14.46
C GLU A 178 -6.05 6.08 12.97
N SER A 179 -5.03 5.28 12.64
CA SER A 179 -4.58 5.07 11.25
C SER A 179 -5.62 4.38 10.39
N ALA A 180 -6.49 3.56 10.99
CA ALA A 180 -7.52 2.80 10.28
C ALA A 180 -8.53 3.69 9.55
N THR A 181 -8.65 4.96 9.91
CA THR A 181 -9.60 5.88 9.26
C THR A 181 -8.91 7.03 8.53
N GLN A 182 -7.58 7.08 8.50
CA GLN A 182 -6.83 8.14 7.83
C GLN A 182 -6.77 7.92 6.33
N ASP A 183 -6.99 8.97 5.55
CA ASP A 183 -6.64 9.03 4.14
C ASP A 183 -5.16 9.39 4.02
N ILE A 184 -4.37 8.46 3.45
CA ILE A 184 -2.93 8.65 3.33
C ILE A 184 -2.58 9.84 2.43
N ARG A 185 -3.44 10.17 1.45
CA ARG A 185 -3.22 11.31 0.56
C ARG A 185 -3.35 12.61 1.35
N ALA A 186 -4.38 12.72 2.19
CA ALA A 186 -4.55 13.87 3.08
C ALA A 186 -3.39 13.99 4.08
N ALA A 187 -3.00 12.87 4.70
CA ALA A 187 -1.97 12.87 5.75
C ALA A 187 -0.53 13.05 5.24
N LYS A 188 -0.23 12.68 3.98
CA LYS A 188 1.16 12.61 3.48
C LYS A 188 1.44 13.32 2.17
N LEU A 189 0.44 13.53 1.31
CA LEU A 189 0.64 14.08 -0.04
C LEU A 189 0.17 15.53 -0.17
N LEU A 190 -1.00 15.86 0.39
CA LEU A 190 -1.62 17.19 0.23
C LEU A 190 -0.70 18.37 0.58
N PRO A 191 0.18 18.32 1.62
CA PRO A 191 1.12 19.41 1.87
C PRO A 191 1.97 19.79 0.65
N THR A 192 2.57 18.79 -0.02
CA THR A 192 3.39 19.01 -1.22
C THR A 192 2.56 19.42 -2.43
N VAL A 193 1.31 18.94 -2.53
CA VAL A 193 0.38 19.38 -3.58
C VAL A 193 0.05 20.86 -3.41
N PHE A 194 -0.25 21.32 -2.20
CA PHE A 194 -0.54 22.73 -1.95
C PHE A 194 0.67 23.63 -2.13
N GLU A 195 1.86 23.16 -1.76
CA GLU A 195 3.11 23.87 -2.07
C GLU A 195 3.28 24.07 -3.58
N ALA A 196 3.03 23.02 -4.39
CA ALA A 196 3.14 23.11 -5.84
C ALA A 196 2.01 23.91 -6.51
N MET A 197 0.81 23.90 -5.93
CA MET A 197 -0.34 24.66 -6.41
C MET A 197 -0.21 26.16 -6.12
N GLY A 198 0.53 26.55 -5.08
CA GLY A 198 0.61 27.93 -4.62
C GLY A 198 -0.73 28.46 -4.09
N THR A 199 -0.91 29.78 -4.12
CA THR A 199 -2.15 30.44 -3.69
C THR A 199 -3.14 30.52 -4.86
N PRO A 200 -4.33 29.92 -4.76
CA PRO A 200 -5.34 30.04 -5.80
C PRO A 200 -5.88 31.46 -5.90
N ALA A 201 -6.05 31.96 -7.13
CA ALA A 201 -6.70 33.26 -7.38
C ALA A 201 -8.23 33.12 -7.47
N ASP A 202 -8.71 31.95 -7.88
CA ASP A 202 -10.14 31.66 -7.99
C ASP A 202 -10.75 31.41 -6.58
N PRO A 203 -11.80 32.16 -6.18
CA PRO A 203 -12.40 32.02 -4.85
C PRO A 203 -12.98 30.63 -4.57
N GLU A 204 -13.53 29.93 -5.57
CA GLU A 204 -14.11 28.59 -5.39
C GLU A 204 -12.99 27.57 -5.14
N VAL A 205 -11.89 27.68 -5.90
CA VAL A 205 -10.69 26.85 -5.70
C VAL A 205 -10.07 27.13 -4.33
N SER A 206 -9.97 28.40 -3.92
CA SER A 206 -9.47 28.77 -2.59
C SER A 206 -10.31 28.16 -1.47
N ALA A 207 -11.64 28.26 -1.55
CA ALA A 207 -12.54 27.69 -0.55
C ALA A 207 -12.44 26.16 -0.46
N ALA A 208 -12.25 25.48 -1.60
CA ALA A 208 -12.02 24.04 -1.64
C ALA A 208 -10.69 23.65 -0.98
N VAL A 209 -9.62 24.40 -1.24
CA VAL A 209 -8.32 24.21 -0.59
C VAL A 209 -8.42 24.40 0.92
N ASP A 210 -9.20 25.37 1.39
CA ASP A 210 -9.41 25.61 2.83
C ASP A 210 -10.13 24.43 3.51
N LYS A 211 -11.16 23.86 2.87
CA LYS A 211 -11.83 22.64 3.36
C LYS A 211 -10.85 21.47 3.46
N LEU A 212 -10.01 21.26 2.44
CA LEU A 212 -9.01 20.19 2.43
C LEU A 212 -7.93 20.40 3.50
N LYS A 213 -7.49 21.65 3.73
CA LYS A 213 -6.53 21.99 4.79
C LYS A 213 -7.11 21.78 6.18
N ALA A 214 -8.38 22.14 6.40
CA ALA A 214 -9.07 21.87 7.66
C ALA A 214 -9.15 20.36 7.95
N TRP A 215 -9.55 19.57 6.95
CA TRP A 215 -9.56 18.11 7.06
C TRP A 215 -8.17 17.52 7.35
N MET A 216 -7.14 18.03 6.68
CA MET A 216 -5.75 17.63 6.91
C MET A 216 -5.27 17.97 8.33
N ALA A 217 -5.62 19.16 8.84
CA ALA A 217 -5.29 19.57 10.21
C ALA A 217 -5.93 18.65 11.25
N ASP A 218 -7.12 18.14 10.97
CA ASP A 218 -7.82 17.13 11.78
C ASP A 218 -7.36 15.69 11.48
N GLY A 219 -6.20 15.51 10.84
CA GLY A 219 -5.56 14.23 10.63
C GLY A 219 -6.02 13.45 9.40
N GLY A 220 -6.84 14.05 8.53
CA GLY A 220 -7.30 13.42 7.29
C GLY A 220 -8.23 12.22 7.54
N HIS A 221 -9.01 12.25 8.62
CA HIS A 221 -9.88 11.14 9.01
C HIS A 221 -11.19 11.07 8.21
N ARG A 222 -11.59 9.86 7.79
CA ARG A 222 -12.91 9.51 7.26
C ARG A 222 -13.76 8.91 8.38
N ARG A 223 -14.37 9.75 9.22
CA ARG A 223 -15.11 9.34 10.44
C ARG A 223 -16.42 10.09 10.57
N ASP A 224 -17.39 9.41 11.17
CA ASP A 224 -18.69 9.91 11.61
C ASP A 224 -18.73 9.70 13.14
N LEU A 225 -18.36 10.73 13.89
CA LEU A 225 -18.18 10.67 15.35
C LEU A 225 -19.50 10.89 16.09
N ASP A 226 -20.37 11.74 15.54
CA ASP A 226 -21.70 12.02 16.09
C ASP A 226 -22.75 10.97 15.67
N LYS A 227 -22.41 10.08 14.74
CA LYS A 227 -23.23 8.97 14.23
C LYS A 227 -24.45 9.43 13.46
N ASN A 228 -24.37 10.57 12.79
CA ASN A 228 -25.45 11.11 11.98
C ASN A 228 -25.52 10.49 10.57
N GLY A 229 -24.57 9.61 10.21
CA GLY A 229 -24.48 8.93 8.93
C GLY A 229 -23.58 9.64 7.91
N VAL A 230 -22.98 10.77 8.26
CA VAL A 230 -22.15 11.63 7.40
C VAL A 230 -20.77 11.79 8.05
N TYR A 231 -19.72 11.94 7.24
CA TYR A 231 -18.40 12.20 7.80
C TYR A 231 -18.22 13.64 8.30
N GLU A 232 -17.41 13.83 9.33
CA GLU A 232 -17.11 15.17 9.89
C GLU A 232 -16.57 16.14 8.82
N HIS A 233 -15.72 15.62 7.92
CA HIS A 233 -15.12 16.36 6.82
C HIS A 233 -15.67 15.90 5.46
N ASN A 234 -16.98 15.66 5.39
CA ASN A 234 -17.64 15.07 4.22
C ASN A 234 -17.32 15.81 2.91
N ASP A 235 -17.47 17.13 2.88
CA ASP A 235 -17.19 17.94 1.68
C ASP A 235 -15.73 17.82 1.22
N ALA A 236 -14.77 17.88 2.14
CA ALA A 236 -13.36 17.76 1.81
C ALA A 236 -13.03 16.38 1.20
N ILE A 237 -13.66 15.34 1.73
CA ILE A 237 -13.55 13.98 1.21
C ILE A 237 -14.14 13.87 -0.20
N GLN A 238 -15.34 14.44 -0.42
CA GLN A 238 -15.97 14.48 -1.74
C GLN A 238 -15.10 15.21 -2.76
N ILE A 239 -14.54 16.36 -2.37
CA ILE A 239 -13.63 17.15 -3.21
C ILE A 239 -12.39 16.33 -3.57
N LEU A 240 -11.72 15.69 -2.61
CA LEU A 240 -10.51 14.91 -2.92
C LEU A 240 -10.84 13.68 -3.78
N ASP A 241 -11.96 13.00 -3.53
CA ASP A 241 -12.35 11.82 -4.30
C ASP A 241 -12.73 12.18 -5.75
N ALA A 242 -13.34 13.36 -5.99
CA ALA A 242 -13.57 13.92 -7.31
C ALA A 242 -12.27 14.39 -8.00
N TRP A 243 -11.37 15.01 -7.23
CA TRP A 243 -10.18 15.66 -7.75
C TRP A 243 -9.05 14.68 -8.03
N TRP A 244 -8.86 13.65 -7.20
CA TRP A 244 -7.74 12.72 -7.30
C TRP A 244 -7.49 12.16 -8.71
N PRO A 245 -8.47 11.59 -9.44
CA PRO A 245 -8.23 11.13 -10.81
C PRO A 245 -7.81 12.29 -11.73
N LYS A 246 -8.39 13.48 -11.58
CA LYS A 246 -8.07 14.67 -12.40
C LYS A 246 -6.69 15.22 -12.09
N LEU A 247 -6.29 15.22 -10.82
CA LEU A 247 -4.97 15.62 -10.34
C LEU A 247 -3.88 14.72 -10.95
N VAL A 248 -4.05 13.40 -10.86
CA VAL A 248 -3.08 12.43 -11.41
C VAL A 248 -3.00 12.59 -12.94
N THR A 249 -4.14 12.71 -13.61
CA THR A 249 -4.17 13.00 -15.05
C THR A 249 -3.45 14.29 -15.41
N ALA A 250 -3.70 15.38 -14.67
CA ALA A 250 -3.07 16.68 -14.90
C ALA A 250 -1.54 16.66 -14.68
N GLN A 251 -1.05 15.82 -13.78
CA GLN A 251 0.39 15.64 -13.57
C GLN A 251 1.03 14.81 -14.68
N PHE A 252 0.44 13.65 -15.04
CA PHE A 252 1.19 12.61 -15.74
C PHE A 252 0.80 12.39 -17.21
N GLN A 253 -0.46 12.67 -17.61
CA GLN A 253 -0.95 12.25 -18.93
C GLN A 253 -0.16 12.88 -20.08
N SER A 254 0.13 14.19 -19.99
CA SER A 254 0.84 14.92 -21.05
C SER A 254 2.25 14.37 -21.31
N GLY A 255 3.02 14.10 -20.25
CA GLY A 255 4.39 13.60 -20.38
C GLY A 255 4.49 12.10 -20.69
N LEU A 256 3.49 11.30 -20.34
CA LEU A 256 3.43 9.88 -20.70
C LEU A 256 2.84 9.64 -22.10
N GLY A 257 1.95 10.51 -22.54
CA GLY A 257 1.10 10.30 -23.71
C GLY A 257 -0.08 9.37 -23.40
N ASP A 258 -1.18 9.56 -24.15
CA ASP A 258 -2.47 8.92 -23.87
C ASP A 258 -2.40 7.39 -23.81
N ALA A 259 -1.71 6.77 -24.76
CA ALA A 259 -1.63 5.31 -24.86
C ALA A 259 -0.89 4.70 -23.66
N ALA A 260 0.28 5.24 -23.30
CA ALA A 260 1.06 4.72 -22.18
C ALA A 260 0.36 5.01 -20.85
N PHE A 261 -0.24 6.20 -20.70
CA PHE A 261 -1.00 6.54 -19.50
C PHE A 261 -2.18 5.58 -19.27
N ALA A 262 -2.94 5.25 -20.33
CA ALA A 262 -4.05 4.31 -20.24
C ALA A 262 -3.59 2.90 -19.84
N GLU A 263 -2.51 2.39 -20.41
CA GLU A 263 -1.97 1.06 -20.05
C GLU A 263 -1.45 1.03 -18.60
N ILE A 264 -0.75 2.07 -18.15
CA ILE A 264 -0.28 2.16 -16.77
C ILE A 264 -1.47 2.28 -15.81
N GLN A 265 -2.52 3.03 -16.15
CA GLN A 265 -3.74 3.13 -15.35
C GLN A 265 -4.45 1.77 -15.21
N ASN A 266 -4.40 0.92 -16.24
CA ASN A 266 -4.92 -0.45 -16.17
C ASN A 266 -4.11 -1.33 -15.19
N MET A 267 -2.80 -1.09 -15.07
CA MET A 267 -1.94 -1.80 -14.12
C MET A 267 -2.08 -1.25 -12.69
N ILE A 268 -2.11 0.07 -12.55
CA ILE A 268 -2.17 0.79 -11.27
C ILE A 268 -3.38 1.70 -11.32
N ALA A 269 -4.50 1.23 -10.78
CA ALA A 269 -5.70 2.05 -10.69
C ALA A 269 -5.44 3.31 -9.83
N PHE A 270 -6.14 4.41 -10.12
CA PHE A 270 -6.07 5.59 -9.26
C PHE A 270 -6.62 5.33 -7.86
N GLY A 271 -7.42 4.28 -7.65
CA GLY A 271 -8.11 4.08 -6.38
C GLY A 271 -9.22 5.12 -6.14
N ALA A 272 -9.71 5.74 -7.23
CA ALA A 272 -10.88 6.60 -7.21
C ALA A 272 -12.17 5.78 -7.03
N VAL A 273 -13.28 6.48 -6.84
CA VAL A 273 -14.63 5.92 -6.78
C VAL A 273 -14.93 5.17 -8.09
N THR A 274 -15.25 3.88 -7.98
CA THR A 274 -15.51 2.99 -9.14
C THR A 274 -17.01 2.71 -9.28
N SER A 275 -17.40 1.65 -9.99
CA SER A 275 -18.82 1.25 -10.12
C SER A 275 -19.36 0.46 -8.91
N ARG A 276 -18.55 0.23 -7.87
CA ARG A 276 -18.97 -0.53 -6.69
C ARG A 276 -18.45 0.08 -5.38
N PRO A 277 -19.34 0.32 -4.39
CA PRO A 277 -18.95 0.73 -3.05
C PRO A 277 -17.87 -0.17 -2.44
N SER A 278 -16.79 0.44 -1.98
CA SER A 278 -15.66 -0.26 -1.37
C SER A 278 -14.89 0.66 -0.41
N ALA A 279 -14.46 0.06 0.71
CA ALA A 279 -13.57 0.69 1.67
C ALA A 279 -12.17 0.89 1.04
N PRO A 280 -11.59 2.10 1.09
CA PRO A 280 -10.26 2.33 0.54
C PRO A 280 -9.19 1.64 1.40
N GLY A 281 -8.33 0.83 0.76
CA GLY A 281 -7.28 0.07 1.45
C GLY A 281 -5.93 0.80 1.54
N PHE A 282 -5.68 1.79 0.68
CA PHE A 282 -4.43 2.57 0.60
C PHE A 282 -3.13 1.72 0.57
N ALA A 283 -3.20 0.50 0.04
CA ALA A 283 -2.04 -0.35 -0.17
C ALA A 283 -1.28 0.04 -1.44
N ASP A 284 -2.01 0.37 -2.51
CA ASP A 284 -1.44 0.61 -3.83
C ASP A 284 -2.07 1.86 -4.45
N GLY A 285 -1.28 2.67 -5.14
CA GLY A 285 -1.78 3.87 -5.82
C GLY A 285 -0.69 4.87 -6.18
N TRP A 286 -1.13 6.03 -6.68
CA TRP A 286 -0.25 7.00 -7.33
C TRP A 286 0.38 8.05 -6.41
N TRP A 287 0.07 8.05 -5.11
CA TRP A 287 0.49 9.11 -4.20
C TRP A 287 2.01 9.18 -3.99
N GLY A 288 2.72 8.05 -4.04
CA GLY A 288 4.19 8.03 -4.00
C GLY A 288 4.80 8.67 -5.25
N TYR A 289 4.27 8.34 -6.42
CA TYR A 289 4.66 8.91 -7.71
C TYR A 289 4.40 10.42 -7.77
N SER A 290 3.20 10.83 -7.36
CA SER A 290 2.81 12.24 -7.30
C SER A 290 3.72 13.04 -6.36
N LEU A 291 4.04 12.49 -5.17
CA LEU A 291 4.97 13.13 -4.25
C LEU A 291 6.35 13.33 -4.90
N GLN A 292 6.92 12.29 -5.49
CA GLN A 292 8.26 12.35 -6.08
C GLN A 292 8.32 13.31 -7.27
N ASP A 293 7.29 13.33 -8.12
CA ASP A 293 7.20 14.24 -9.26
C ASP A 293 7.19 15.71 -8.80
N LEU A 294 6.34 16.04 -7.82
CA LEU A 294 6.24 17.39 -7.27
C LEU A 294 7.50 17.79 -6.50
N GLN A 295 8.14 16.87 -5.77
CA GLN A 295 9.43 17.13 -5.12
C GLN A 295 10.52 17.45 -6.14
N ARG A 296 10.60 16.68 -7.22
CA ARG A 296 11.53 16.94 -8.33
C ARG A 296 11.26 18.30 -8.95
N LEU A 297 10.00 18.62 -9.24
CA LEU A 297 9.59 19.92 -9.76
C LEU A 297 10.04 21.07 -8.84
N GLN A 298 9.81 20.95 -7.54
CA GLN A 298 10.08 22.03 -6.60
C GLN A 298 11.58 22.26 -6.37
N THR A 299 12.33 21.17 -6.25
CA THR A 299 13.77 21.22 -5.92
C THR A 299 14.66 21.36 -7.15
N GLY A 300 14.18 20.94 -8.33
CA GLY A 300 14.99 20.77 -9.54
C GLY A 300 16.02 19.64 -9.44
N ALA A 301 16.06 18.90 -8.34
CA ALA A 301 17.05 17.86 -8.07
C ALA A 301 16.48 16.46 -8.31
N ASP A 302 17.36 15.51 -8.59
CA ASP A 302 17.00 14.10 -8.67
C ASP A 302 16.49 13.61 -7.31
N VAL A 303 15.29 13.01 -7.31
CA VAL A 303 14.71 12.36 -6.14
C VAL A 303 15.17 10.90 -6.12
N PRO A 304 15.81 10.39 -5.05
CA PRO A 304 16.23 9.00 -4.97
C PRO A 304 15.06 8.03 -5.20
N GLY A 305 15.20 7.16 -6.20
CA GLY A 305 14.14 6.22 -6.60
C GLY A 305 12.91 6.90 -7.23
N GLY A 306 13.01 8.18 -7.60
CA GLY A 306 11.99 8.92 -8.32
C GLY A 306 12.17 8.85 -9.84
N PHE A 307 11.33 9.60 -10.55
CA PHE A 307 11.33 9.62 -12.01
C PHE A 307 12.56 10.32 -12.60
N PRO A 308 13.01 9.91 -13.80
CA PRO A 308 14.12 10.55 -14.51
C PRO A 308 13.74 11.92 -15.08
N VAL A 309 12.45 12.24 -15.14
CA VAL A 309 11.89 13.48 -15.66
C VAL A 309 10.81 14.00 -14.72
N THR A 310 10.52 15.29 -14.82
CA THR A 310 9.36 15.90 -14.17
C THR A 310 8.18 15.90 -15.15
N PHE A 311 7.05 15.36 -14.74
CA PHE A 311 5.84 15.25 -15.55
C PHE A 311 4.93 16.46 -15.38
N CYS A 312 4.67 16.91 -14.15
CA CYS A 312 3.75 18.02 -13.93
C CYS A 312 4.23 19.30 -14.63
N GLY A 313 3.33 19.92 -15.41
CA GLY A 313 3.66 21.11 -16.20
C GLY A 313 4.81 20.93 -17.19
N ASN A 314 5.20 19.69 -17.52
CA ASN A 314 6.43 19.37 -18.27
C ASN A 314 7.70 19.97 -17.62
N GLY A 315 7.73 20.06 -16.29
CA GLY A 315 8.83 20.66 -15.52
C GLY A 315 8.70 22.16 -15.28
N ASP A 316 7.68 22.83 -15.83
CA ASP A 316 7.41 24.23 -15.54
C ASP A 316 6.50 24.38 -14.31
N LYS A 317 6.97 25.13 -13.31
CA LYS A 317 6.25 25.31 -12.03
C LYS A 317 4.92 26.03 -12.21
N THR A 318 4.85 27.03 -13.08
CA THR A 318 3.63 27.81 -13.32
C THR A 318 2.59 26.96 -14.05
N ALA A 319 2.99 26.24 -15.09
CA ALA A 319 2.12 25.32 -15.80
C ALA A 319 1.60 24.20 -14.89
N CYS A 320 2.45 23.65 -14.01
CA CYS A 320 2.02 22.67 -13.02
C CYS A 320 1.01 23.27 -12.03
N SER A 321 1.30 24.46 -11.47
CA SER A 321 0.39 25.19 -10.59
C SER A 321 -0.98 25.39 -11.24
N THR A 322 -1.01 25.89 -12.49
CA THR A 322 -2.26 26.04 -13.26
C THR A 322 -2.97 24.72 -13.46
N ALA A 323 -2.27 23.65 -13.86
CA ALA A 323 -2.88 22.34 -14.07
C ALA A 323 -3.50 21.75 -12.79
N LEU A 324 -2.86 21.96 -11.63
CA LEU A 324 -3.40 21.53 -10.33
C LEU A 324 -4.65 22.33 -9.93
N GLN A 325 -4.65 23.66 -10.13
CA GLN A 325 -5.81 24.50 -9.84
C GLN A 325 -6.99 24.23 -10.79
N ASP A 326 -6.72 24.09 -12.08
CA ASP A 326 -7.74 23.79 -13.10
C ASP A 326 -8.37 22.41 -12.89
N SER A 327 -7.56 21.40 -12.57
CA SER A 327 -8.08 20.07 -12.25
C SER A 327 -8.93 20.05 -10.98
N LEU A 328 -8.60 20.88 -9.98
CA LEU A 328 -9.41 21.06 -8.78
C LEU A 328 -10.73 21.76 -9.13
N LYS A 329 -10.68 22.84 -9.92
CA LYS A 329 -11.89 23.54 -10.39
C LYS A 329 -12.83 22.60 -11.16
N GLN A 330 -12.28 21.76 -12.04
CA GLN A 330 -13.05 20.72 -12.74
C GLN A 330 -13.61 19.66 -11.80
N ALA A 331 -12.99 19.41 -10.63
CA ALA A 331 -13.51 18.49 -9.64
C ALA A 331 -14.73 19.05 -8.91
N LEU A 332 -14.80 20.38 -8.72
CA LEU A 332 -15.91 21.06 -8.05
C LEU A 332 -17.23 20.97 -8.83
N THR A 333 -17.20 20.62 -10.12
CA THR A 333 -18.41 20.38 -10.93
C THR A 333 -18.94 18.96 -10.79
N VAL A 334 -18.23 18.07 -10.09
CA VAL A 334 -18.62 16.66 -9.93
C VAL A 334 -19.57 16.54 -8.74
N THR A 335 -20.76 15.99 -8.96
CA THR A 335 -21.76 15.85 -7.90
C THR A 335 -21.57 14.54 -7.10
N PRO A 336 -22.05 14.47 -5.85
CA PRO A 336 -22.05 13.23 -5.09
C PRO A 336 -22.77 12.08 -5.81
N GLU A 337 -23.83 12.36 -6.57
CA GLU A 337 -24.55 11.36 -7.35
C GLU A 337 -23.67 10.75 -8.45
N GLN A 338 -22.87 11.58 -9.14
CA GLN A 338 -21.95 11.12 -10.18
C GLN A 338 -20.84 10.22 -9.63
N LEU A 339 -20.43 10.42 -8.37
CA LEU A 339 -19.43 9.59 -7.72
C LEU A 339 -20.08 8.34 -7.10
N TYR A 340 -21.07 8.53 -6.23
CA TYR A 340 -21.44 7.52 -5.23
C TYR A 340 -22.76 6.81 -5.51
N ALA A 341 -23.57 7.23 -6.48
CA ALA A 341 -24.91 6.66 -6.72
C ALA A 341 -24.89 5.27 -7.40
N PHE A 342 -23.94 4.41 -7.06
CA PHE A 342 -23.80 3.06 -7.59
C PHE A 342 -24.04 1.99 -6.53
N GLY A 343 -24.67 0.90 -6.95
CA GLY A 343 -24.87 -0.29 -6.13
C GLY A 343 -25.62 0.00 -4.82
N ALA A 344 -24.99 -0.28 -3.68
CA ALA A 344 -25.61 -0.13 -2.37
C ALA A 344 -25.79 1.34 -1.91
N CYS A 345 -25.26 2.31 -2.66
CA CYS A 345 -25.30 3.74 -2.31
C CYS A 345 -26.14 4.59 -3.27
N THR A 346 -26.94 3.97 -4.14
CA THR A 346 -27.81 4.69 -5.09
C THR A 346 -28.82 5.61 -4.40
N THR A 347 -29.33 5.25 -3.21
CA THR A 347 -30.28 6.07 -2.44
C THR A 347 -29.61 6.97 -1.40
N ASP A 348 -28.29 6.86 -1.22
CA ASP A 348 -27.51 7.63 -0.26
C ASP A 348 -26.09 7.87 -0.82
N PRO A 349 -25.95 8.72 -1.85
CA PRO A 349 -24.72 8.86 -2.61
C PRO A 349 -23.71 9.74 -1.86
N GLN A 350 -23.07 9.17 -0.84
CA GLN A 350 -22.08 9.88 -0.03
C GLN A 350 -20.85 9.01 0.32
N PRO A 351 -19.70 9.63 0.67
CA PRO A 351 -18.48 8.91 1.05
C PRO A 351 -18.67 7.89 2.19
N SER A 352 -19.48 8.20 3.21
CA SER A 352 -19.72 7.31 4.35
C SER A 352 -20.39 6.00 3.91
N CYS A 353 -21.40 6.09 3.05
CA CYS A 353 -21.99 4.92 2.40
C CYS A 353 -20.96 4.20 1.53
N TRP A 354 -20.21 4.95 0.70
CA TRP A 354 -19.27 4.36 -0.24
C TRP A 354 -18.17 3.55 0.44
N ASN A 355 -17.60 4.11 1.50
CA ASN A 355 -16.44 3.56 2.20
C ASN A 355 -16.81 2.56 3.30
N ALA A 356 -18.11 2.43 3.65
CA ALA A 356 -18.55 1.49 4.66
C ALA A 356 -18.03 0.07 4.39
N ASN A 357 -17.54 -0.60 5.42
CA ASN A 357 -17.11 -1.98 5.31
C ASN A 357 -18.35 -2.87 5.19
N ARG A 358 -18.41 -3.65 4.11
CA ARG A 358 -19.53 -4.56 3.82
C ARG A 358 -19.07 -6.00 3.87
N ALA A 359 -19.40 -6.72 4.94
CA ALA A 359 -19.06 -8.12 5.10
C ALA A 359 -19.97 -9.01 4.24
N ARG A 360 -19.38 -9.99 3.54
CA ARG A 360 -20.14 -11.09 2.93
C ARG A 360 -20.39 -12.15 4.00
N VAL A 361 -21.65 -12.34 4.36
CA VAL A 361 -22.05 -13.36 5.34
C VAL A 361 -22.15 -14.71 4.64
N THR A 362 -21.30 -15.66 4.99
CA THR A 362 -21.39 -17.06 4.58
C THR A 362 -22.00 -17.88 5.73
N ALA A 363 -23.34 -17.88 5.79
CA ALA A 363 -24.22 -18.62 6.72
C ALA A 363 -24.25 -18.23 8.22
N GLY A 364 -25.43 -18.40 8.83
CA GLY A 364 -25.68 -18.46 10.28
C GLY A 364 -25.74 -17.14 11.06
N VAL A 365 -25.02 -16.11 10.66
CA VAL A 365 -24.92 -14.84 11.42
C VAL A 365 -25.62 -13.70 10.69
N THR A 366 -26.81 -13.34 11.14
CA THR A 366 -27.59 -12.23 10.59
C THR A 366 -27.37 -10.94 11.39
N LYS A 367 -26.49 -10.08 10.85
CA LYS A 367 -26.30 -8.63 11.15
C LYS A 367 -25.17 -8.23 12.13
N PRO A 368 -24.61 -7.00 11.97
CA PRO A 368 -24.73 -6.13 10.79
C PRO A 368 -23.67 -6.46 9.74
N SER A 369 -24.10 -6.59 8.47
CA SER A 369 -23.20 -6.79 7.32
C SER A 369 -22.54 -5.50 6.85
N VAL A 370 -22.82 -4.37 7.51
CA VAL A 370 -22.36 -3.02 7.16
C VAL A 370 -21.95 -2.30 8.44
N TYR A 371 -20.77 -1.71 8.46
CA TYR A 371 -20.28 -0.86 9.55
C TYR A 371 -19.43 0.29 9.02
N PRO A 372 -19.22 1.37 9.80
CA PRO A 372 -18.42 2.51 9.38
C PRO A 372 -17.02 2.10 8.90
N PHE A 373 -16.47 2.89 7.97
CA PHE A 373 -15.17 2.65 7.39
C PHE A 373 -14.07 2.50 8.45
N GLN A 374 -13.37 1.38 8.37
CA GLN A 374 -12.11 1.11 9.04
C GLN A 374 -11.23 0.25 8.12
N ASN A 375 -10.09 0.79 7.69
CA ASN A 375 -9.01 0.06 7.07
C ASN A 375 -8.21 -0.68 8.15
N ARG A 376 -8.80 -1.77 8.66
CA ARG A 376 -8.33 -2.49 9.84
C ARG A 376 -8.18 -4.00 9.56
N PRO A 377 -7.44 -4.75 10.40
CA PRO A 377 -7.37 -6.20 10.24
C PRO A 377 -8.72 -6.88 10.57
N THR A 378 -8.91 -8.10 10.07
CA THR A 378 -10.08 -8.94 10.41
C THR A 378 -10.17 -9.24 11.90
N PHE A 379 -9.02 -9.45 12.54
CA PHE A 379 -8.90 -9.69 13.98
C PHE A 379 -7.77 -8.84 14.55
N GLN A 380 -7.90 -8.46 15.82
CA GLN A 380 -6.89 -7.71 16.55
C GLN A 380 -6.53 -8.44 17.84
N GLN A 381 -5.23 -8.48 18.14
CA GLN A 381 -4.71 -8.93 19.42
C GLN A 381 -3.79 -7.86 19.99
N ALA A 382 -4.00 -7.53 21.26
CA ALA A 382 -3.15 -6.60 22.00
C ALA A 382 -2.49 -7.40 23.13
N VAL A 383 -1.17 -7.58 23.04
CA VAL A 383 -0.41 -8.42 23.97
C VAL A 383 0.69 -7.60 24.62
N SER A 384 0.80 -7.70 25.93
CA SER A 384 1.95 -7.26 26.71
C SER A 384 2.54 -8.46 27.44
N VAL A 385 3.85 -8.64 27.36
CA VAL A 385 4.55 -9.73 28.05
C VAL A 385 5.30 -9.13 29.22
N GLY A 386 4.94 -9.54 30.44
CA GLY A 386 5.64 -9.15 31.66
C GLY A 386 7.11 -9.56 31.61
N LYS A 387 7.97 -8.75 32.23
CA LYS A 387 9.40 -9.05 32.38
C LYS A 387 9.64 -10.12 33.44
#